data_AF-A0A318I0W0-F1
#
_entry.id   AF-A0A318I0W0-F1
#
_cell.length_a   1.000
_cell.length_b   1.000
_cell.length_c   1.000
_cell.angle_alpha   90.00
_cell.angle_beta   90.00
_cell.angle_gamma   90.00
#
_symmetry.space_group_name_H-M   'P 1'
#
loop_
_entity.id
_entity.type
_entity.pdbx_description
1 polymer ?
#
loop_
_entity_poly.entity_id
_entity_poly.type
_entity_poly.pdbx_seq_one_letter_code
_entity_poly.pdbx_strand_id
1 'polypeptide(L)' 'MELFYFIYFFVALVQAPFIAWGRGCSGYLLFMACSMLCPIVGPLLWAWLVTPCPGPQAVQFCLAIHVFALGITLVALP' A
#
# COMPACT_ATOMS: atom_id res chain seq x y z
N MET A 1 -0.28 -16.06 -9.04
CA MET A 1 -1.33 -15.28 -8.35
C MET A 1 -1.13 -15.26 -6.84
N GLU A 2 -1.07 -16.40 -6.16
CA GLU A 2 -0.92 -16.44 -4.69
C GLU A 2 0.38 -15.79 -4.19
N LEU A 3 1.51 -16.05 -4.86
CA LEU A 3 2.80 -15.43 -4.53
C LEU A 3 2.76 -13.89 -4.62
N PHE A 4 2.04 -13.36 -5.61
CA PHE A 4 1.85 -11.91 -5.75
C PHE A 4 1.10 -11.34 -4.55
N TYR A 5 -0.06 -11.90 -4.20
CA TYR A 5 -0.84 -11.44 -3.04
C TYR A 5 -0.08 -11.60 -1.72
N PHE A 6 0.75 -12.64 -1.60
CA PHE A 6 1.61 -12.83 -0.44
C PHE A 6 2.66 -11.73 -0.32
N ILE A 7 3.45 -11.47 -1.37
CA ILE A 7 4.45 -10.38 -1.39
C ILE A 7 3.75 -9.04 -1.13
N TYR A 8 2.63 -8.82 -1.80
CA TYR A 8 1.85 -7.60 -1.71
C TYR A 8 1.29 -7.34 -0.30
N PHE A 9 0.87 -8.38 0.42
CA PHE A 9 0.45 -8.30 1.81
C PHE A 9 1.57 -7.75 2.70
N PHE A 10 2.79 -8.26 2.58
CA PHE A 10 3.93 -7.76 3.37
C PHE A 10 4.32 -6.33 3.00
N VAL A 11 4.24 -5.99 1.72
CA VAL A 11 4.48 -4.62 1.26
C VAL A 11 3.48 -3.65 1.90
N ALA A 12 2.19 -3.97 1.86
CA ALA A 12 1.16 -3.16 2.51
C ALA A 12 1.35 -3.12 4.03
N LEU A 13 1.69 -4.26 4.66
CA LEU A 13 1.92 -4.35 6.10
C LEU A 13 3.05 -3.43 6.55
N VAL A 14 4.18 -3.44 5.84
CA VAL A 14 5.34 -2.58 6.11
C VAL A 14 5.01 -1.12 5.84
N GLN A 15 4.20 -0.83 4.82
CA GLN A 15 3.86 0.54 4.44
C GLN A 15 2.83 1.20 5.37
N ALA A 16 1.90 0.41 5.91
CA ALA A 16 0.79 0.87 6.72
C ALA A 16 1.17 1.80 7.88
N PRO A 17 2.22 1.54 8.72
CA PRO A 17 2.58 2.45 9.81
C PRO A 17 3.06 3.83 9.34
N PHE A 18 3.63 3.94 8.13
CA PHE A 18 4.13 5.21 7.58
C PHE A 18 3.01 6.03 6.95
N ILE A 19 2.07 5.37 6.28
CA ILE A 19 0.97 6.03 5.56
C ILE A 19 -0.22 6.32 6.48
N ALA A 20 -0.51 5.43 7.44
CA ALA A 20 -1.61 5.57 8.38
C ALA A 20 -1.21 6.25 9.71
N TRP A 21 0.00 6.81 9.79
CA TRP A 21 0.48 7.53 10.96
C TRP A 21 -0.51 8.60 11.41
N GLY A 22 -0.80 8.69 12.71
CA GLY A 22 -1.71 9.72 13.25
C GLY A 22 -3.22 9.45 13.04
N ARG A 23 -3.61 8.37 12.35
CA ARG A 23 -5.03 7.94 12.22
C ARG A 23 -5.42 6.81 13.18
N GLY A 24 -4.47 6.33 13.99
CA GLY A 24 -4.68 5.22 14.92
C GLY A 24 -4.94 3.88 14.22
N CYS A 25 -5.45 2.91 14.97
CA CYS A 25 -5.66 1.54 14.50
C CYS A 25 -6.70 1.45 13.37
N SER A 26 -7.75 2.29 13.40
CA SER A 26 -8.79 2.30 12.36
C SER A 26 -8.24 2.73 10.99
N GLY A 27 -7.36 3.74 10.95
CA GLY A 27 -6.68 4.15 9.72
C GLY A 27 -5.81 3.05 9.14
N TYR A 28 -5.06 2.36 10.00
CA TYR A 28 -4.24 1.20 9.63
C TYR A 28 -5.10 0.07 9.04
N LEU A 29 -6.18 -0.33 9.71
CA LEU A 29 -7.05 -1.41 9.25
C LEU A 29 -7.73 -1.07 7.93
N LEU A 30 -8.17 0.18 7.77
CA LEU A 30 -8.78 0.66 6.53
C LEU A 30 -7.76 0.64 5.37
N PHE A 31 -6.53 1.08 5.63
CA PHE A 31 -5.45 1.02 4.64
C PHE A 31 -5.19 -0.42 4.20
N MET A 32 -5.08 -1.36 5.14
CA MET A 32 -4.86 -2.77 4.86
C MET A 32 -6.01 -3.38 4.06
N ALA A 33 -7.26 -3.09 4.44
CA ALA A 33 -8.44 -3.57 3.74
C ALA A 33 -8.50 -3.03 2.29
N CYS A 34 -8.31 -1.72 2.10
CA CYS A 34 -8.26 -1.11 0.77
C CYS A 34 -7.14 -1.72 -0.09
N SER A 35 -5.97 -1.93 0.50
CA SER A 35 -4.82 -2.53 -0.19
C SER A 35 -5.10 -3.95 -0.66
N MET A 36 -5.68 -4.80 0.19
CA MET A 36 -5.92 -6.21 -0.16
C MET A 36 -7.10 -6.38 -1.13
N LEU A 37 -8.13 -5.52 -1.05
CA LEU A 37 -9.29 -5.58 -1.95
C LEU A 37 -8.94 -5.16 -3.38
N CYS A 38 -8.15 -4.10 -3.52
CA CYS A 38 -7.75 -3.58 -4.82
C CYS A 38 -6.27 -3.18 -4.77
N PRO A 39 -5.36 -4.11 -5.12
CA PRO A 39 -3.95 -3.84 -5.15
C PRO A 39 -3.65 -2.60 -6.01
N ILE A 40 -2.73 -1.76 -5.55
CA ILE A 40 -2.29 -0.51 -6.19
C ILE A 40 -3.33 0.60 -6.09
N VAL A 41 -4.56 0.40 -6.57
CA VAL A 41 -5.58 1.46 -6.63
C VAL A 41 -6.12 1.79 -5.24
N GLY A 42 -6.46 0.79 -4.43
CA GLY A 42 -6.95 0.97 -3.07
C GLY A 42 -6.03 1.80 -2.16
N PRO A 43 -4.72 1.51 -2.08
CA PRO A 43 -3.78 2.28 -1.26
C PRO A 43 -3.48 3.66 -1.84
N LEU A 44 -3.54 3.83 -3.17
CA LEU A 44 -3.44 5.16 -3.80
C LEU A 44 -4.65 6.03 -3.44
N LEU A 45 -5.85 5.48 -3.51
CA LEU A 45 -7.09 6.18 -3.11
C LEU A 45 -7.07 6.51 -1.62
N TRP A 46 -6.63 5.58 -0.78
CA TRP A 46 -6.46 5.83 0.65
C TRP A 46 -5.44 6.94 0.91
N ALA A 47 -4.28 6.89 0.24
CA ALA A 47 -3.23 7.91 0.36
C ALA A 47 -3.68 9.29 -0.17
N TRP A 48 -4.64 9.36 -1.08
CA TRP A 48 -5.15 10.63 -1.56
C TRP A 48 -6.24 11.22 -0.67
N LEU A 49 -7.17 10.38 -0.20
CA LEU A 49 -8.41 10.82 0.46
C LEU A 49 -8.33 10.79 1.98
N VAL A 50 -7.48 9.93 2.55
CA VAL A 50 -7.52 9.54 3.97
C VAL A 50 -6.19 9.76 4.68
N THR A 51 -5.05 9.84 4.01
CA THR A 51 -3.79 10.08 4.73
C THR A 51 -3.79 11.46 5.42
N PRO A 52 -3.16 11.61 6.60
CA PRO A 52 -2.88 12.92 7.19
C PRO A 52 -1.57 13.54 6.67
N CYS A 53 -0.75 12.79 5.92
CA CYS A 53 0.42 13.33 5.23
C CYS A 53 0.00 14.26 4.07
N PRO A 54 0.92 15.10 3.55
CA PRO A 54 0.63 15.85 2.33
C PRO A 54 0.30 14.89 1.18
N GLY A 55 -0.94 14.95 0.68
CA GLY A 55 -1.50 13.99 -0.28
C GLY A 55 -0.55 13.62 -1.44
N PRO A 56 0.09 14.59 -2.13
CA PRO A 56 1.03 14.29 -3.21
C PRO A 56 2.23 13.42 -2.79
N GLN A 57 2.79 13.67 -1.60
CA GLN A 57 3.96 12.93 -1.10
C GLN A 57 3.58 11.52 -0.69
N ALA A 58 2.43 11.36 -0.02
CA ALA A 58 1.91 10.05 0.35
C ALA A 58 1.56 9.20 -0.88
N VAL A 59 0.98 9.81 -1.91
CA VAL A 59 0.70 9.14 -3.18
C VAL A 59 1.98 8.75 -3.90
N GLN A 60 2.98 9.63 -3.98
CA GLN A 60 4.28 9.32 -4.57
C GLN A 60 4.97 8.14 -3.86
N PHE A 61 4.96 8.14 -2.53
CA PHE A 61 5.50 7.03 -1.74
C PHE A 61 4.71 5.73 -1.95
N CYS A 62 3.38 5.81 -1.97
CA CYS A 62 2.50 4.69 -2.35
C CYS A 62 2.93 4.10 -3.68
N LEU A 63 3.02 4.93 -4.70
CA LEU A 63 3.32 4.52 -6.06
C LEU A 63 4.71 3.90 -6.17
N ALA A 64 5.72 4.51 -5.55
CA ALA A 64 7.10 3.99 -5.56
C ALA A 64 7.22 2.58 -4.96
N ILE A 65 6.65 2.38 -3.76
CA ILE A 65 6.66 1.08 -3.06
C ILE A 65 5.91 0.01 -3.87
N HIS A 66 4.79 0.37 -4.47
CA HIS A 66 3.95 -0.56 -5.24
C HIS A 66 4.58 -0.96 -6.58
N VAL A 67 5.21 -0.01 -7.27
CA VAL A 67 5.99 -0.29 -8.48
C VAL A 67 7.18 -1.19 -8.16
N PHE A 68 7.86 -0.95 -7.03
CA PHE A 68 8.92 -1.83 -6.56
C PHE A 68 8.42 -3.25 -6.27
N ALA A 69 7.28 -3.39 -5.57
CA ALA A 69 6.66 -4.68 -5.30
C ALA A 69 6.25 -5.44 -6.58
N LEU A 70 5.68 -4.73 -7.56
CA LEU A 70 5.41 -5.27 -8.89
C LEU A 70 6.69 -5.75 -9.57
N GLY A 71 7.75 -4.94 -9.55
CA GLY A 71 9.05 -5.30 -10.11
C GLY A 71 9.64 -6.56 -9.48
N ILE A 72 9.64 -6.66 -8.15
CA ILE A 72 10.07 -7.87 -7.44
C ILE A 72 9.23 -9.07 -7.89
N THR A 73 7.90 -8.89 -7.96
CA THR A 73 7.01 -10.00 -8.31
C THR A 73 7.25 -10.48 -9.74
N LEU A 74 7.49 -9.57 -10.69
CA LEU A 74 7.81 -9.90 -12.08
C LEU A 74 9.17 -10.60 -12.23
N VAL A 75 10.13 -10.33 -11.34
CA VAL A 75 11.43 -11.02 -11.32
C VAL A 75 11.34 -12.38 -10.62
N ALA A 76 10.50 -12.48 -9.58
CA ALA A 76 10.36 -13.69 -8.77
C ALA A 76 9.38 -14.71 -9.36
N LEU A 77 8.44 -14.29 -10.20
CA LEU A 77 7.59 -15.18 -10.99
C LEU A 77 8.31 -15.48 -12.32
N PRO A 78 8.61 -16.76 -12.62
CA PRO A 78 9.22 -17.15 -13.90
C PRO A 78 8.28 -16.96 -15.09
#